data_AF-A0A1C6YX09-F1
#
_entry.id   AF-A0A1C6YX09-F1
#
_cell.length_a   1.000
_cell.length_b   1.000
_cell.length_c   1.000
_cell.angle_alpha   90.00
_cell.angle_beta   90.00
_cell.angle_gamma   90.00
#
_symmetry.space_group_name_H-M   'P 1'
#
loop_
_entity.id
_entity.type
_entity.pdbx_description
1 polymer ?
#
loop_
_entity_poly.entity_id
_entity_poly.type
_entity_poly.pdbx_seq_one_letter_code
_entity_poly.pdbx_strand_id
1 'polypeptide(L)'
;MMHSNSKERGASEYTFVVEYEKGKEPAVSGATEILGGRLVYVAFEDIRDNQLTPEEASVLSDFIGSDGDSFLEYCENYDINPDHVIEKLRSAI
;
A
#
# COMPACT_ATOMS: atom_id res chain seq x y z
N MET A 1 7.63 -3.26 -43.61
CA MET A 1 8.31 -3.44 -42.31
C MET A 1 7.61 -2.54 -41.31
N MET A 2 6.70 -3.08 -40.50
CA MET A 2 5.99 -2.31 -39.46
C MET A 2 6.44 -2.87 -38.12
N HIS A 3 7.23 -2.09 -37.39
CA HIS A 3 7.57 -2.41 -36.01
C HIS A 3 6.37 -2.10 -35.13
N SER A 4 5.67 -3.14 -34.68
CA SER A 4 4.72 -3.03 -33.58
C SER A 4 5.51 -2.92 -32.28
N ASN A 5 5.66 -1.71 -31.76
CA ASN A 5 6.09 -1.48 -30.38
C ASN A 5 4.87 -1.64 -29.47
N SER A 6 4.49 -2.88 -29.15
CA SER A 6 3.64 -3.12 -27.99
C SER A 6 4.47 -2.86 -26.74
N LYS A 7 4.38 -1.63 -26.22
CA LYS A 7 4.85 -1.27 -24.87
C LYS A 7 4.33 -2.36 -23.92
N GLU A 8 5.23 -3.17 -23.35
CA GLU A 8 4.88 -4.11 -22.29
C GLU A 8 4.08 -3.33 -21.26
N ARG A 9 2.78 -3.61 -21.18
CA ARG A 9 1.97 -3.10 -20.09
C ARG A 9 2.54 -3.81 -18.86
N GLY A 10 3.13 -3.04 -17.93
CA GLY A 10 3.60 -3.58 -16.67
C GLY A 10 2.52 -4.49 -16.09
N ALA A 11 2.93 -5.64 -15.56
CA ALA A 11 2.00 -6.62 -15.03
C ALA A 11 1.05 -5.94 -14.04
N SER A 12 -0.26 -6.17 -14.17
CA SER A 12 -1.20 -5.70 -13.16
C SER A 12 -0.94 -6.46 -11.86
N GLU A 13 -0.67 -5.73 -10.78
CA GLU A 13 -0.46 -6.28 -9.45
C GLU A 13 -1.78 -6.22 -8.66
N TYR A 14 -2.13 -7.33 -8.01
CA TYR A 14 -3.32 -7.45 -7.17
C TYR A 14 -2.94 -8.02 -5.81
N THR A 15 -3.45 -7.42 -4.74
CA THR A 15 -3.34 -7.93 -3.38
C THR A 15 -4.67 -8.52 -2.96
N PHE A 16 -4.66 -9.76 -2.50
CA PHE A 16 -5.83 -10.44 -1.95
C PHE A 16 -5.69 -10.54 -0.43
N VAL A 17 -6.78 -10.29 0.29
CA VAL A 17 -6.91 -10.63 1.71
C VAL A 17 -7.84 -11.83 1.78
N VAL A 18 -7.36 -12.92 2.37
CA VAL A 18 -8.12 -14.18 2.52
C VAL A 18 -8.18 -14.51 4.00
N GLU A 19 -9.40 -14.69 4.51
CA GLU A 19 -9.63 -15.13 5.89
C GLU A 19 -9.67 -16.66 5.95
N TYR A 20 -8.93 -17.23 6.89
CA TYR A 20 -8.94 -18.66 7.20
C TYR A 20 -9.41 -18.86 8.63
N GLU A 21 -10.16 -19.93 8.88
CA GLU A 21 -10.41 -20.38 10.24
C GLU A 21 -9.08 -20.73 10.94
N LYS A 22 -8.99 -20.48 12.25
CA LYS A 22 -7.76 -20.71 13.03
C LYS A 22 -7.26 -22.16 12.87
N GLY A 23 -6.02 -22.30 12.41
CA GLY A 23 -5.38 -23.61 12.18
C GLY A 23 -5.75 -24.26 10.85
N LYS A 24 -6.46 -23.55 9.96
CA LYS A 24 -6.79 -23.99 8.59
C LYS A 24 -6.01 -23.21 7.52
N GLU A 25 -5.01 -22.43 7.94
CA GLU A 25 -4.14 -21.69 7.04
C GLU A 25 -3.33 -22.67 6.17
N PRO A 26 -3.31 -22.50 4.83
CA PRO A 26 -2.54 -23.37 3.97
C PRO A 26 -1.05 -23.09 4.10
N ALA A 27 -0.22 -24.11 3.91
CA ALA A 27 1.19 -23.90 3.66
C ALA A 27 1.37 -23.18 2.31
N VAL A 28 2.16 -22.12 2.28
CA VAL A 28 2.52 -21.38 1.07
C VAL A 28 4.01 -21.51 0.78
N SER A 29 4.39 -21.42 -0.49
CA SER A 29 5.78 -21.50 -0.93
C SER A 29 5.99 -20.68 -2.20
N GLY A 30 7.24 -20.56 -2.67
CA GLY A 30 7.54 -19.92 -3.97
C GLY A 30 6.94 -20.65 -5.18
N ALA A 31 6.43 -21.89 -5.01
CA ALA A 31 5.72 -22.63 -6.04
C ALA A 31 4.18 -22.45 -5.96
N THR A 32 3.67 -21.68 -4.99
CA THR A 32 2.24 -21.40 -4.86
C THR A 32 1.78 -20.48 -5.99
N GLU A 33 0.71 -20.88 -6.68
CA GLU A 33 0.02 -20.09 -7.69
C GLU A 33 -1.33 -19.60 -7.17
N ILE A 34 -1.69 -18.36 -7.50
CA ILE A 34 -3.00 -17.76 -7.19
C ILE A 34 -3.61 -17.30 -8.51
N LEU A 35 -4.70 -17.95 -8.93
CA LEU A 35 -5.45 -17.63 -10.17
C LEU A 35 -4.55 -17.56 -11.43
N GLY A 36 -3.54 -18.42 -11.52
CA GLY A 36 -2.58 -18.46 -12.63
C GLY A 36 -1.44 -17.44 -12.53
N GLY A 37 -1.41 -16.62 -11.47
CA GLY A 37 -0.27 -15.79 -11.10
C GLY A 37 0.67 -16.51 -10.13
N ARG A 38 1.94 -16.12 -10.12
CA ARG A 38 2.94 -16.61 -9.15
C ARG A 38 2.83 -15.83 -7.84
N LEU A 39 2.79 -16.52 -6.69
CA LEU A 39 2.93 -15.86 -5.40
C LEU A 39 4.33 -15.23 -5.28
N VAL A 40 4.38 -13.91 -5.18
CA VAL A 40 5.64 -13.15 -5.04
C VAL A 40 5.84 -12.53 -3.65
N TYR A 41 4.76 -12.41 -2.88
CA TYR A 41 4.75 -11.83 -1.54
C TYR A 41 3.64 -12.47 -0.70
N VAL A 42 3.94 -12.76 0.56
CA VAL A 42 2.94 -13.18 1.56
C VAL A 42 3.32 -12.57 2.90
N ALA A 43 2.34 -11.98 3.58
CA ALA A 43 2.48 -11.52 4.95
C ALA A 43 1.83 -12.54 5.90
N PHE A 44 2.53 -12.87 6.99
CA PHE A 44 2.01 -13.74 8.08
C PHE A 44 1.52 -12.92 9.28
N GLU A 45 1.38 -11.62 9.08
CA GLU A 45 0.85 -10.65 10.05
C GLU A 45 -0.38 -9.98 9.45
N ASP A 46 -1.24 -9.43 10.31
CA ASP A 46 -2.32 -8.59 9.82
C ASP A 46 -1.71 -7.29 9.30
N ILE A 47 -1.67 -7.13 7.98
CA ILE A 47 -1.08 -5.94 7.35
C ILE A 47 -1.79 -4.65 7.77
N ARG A 48 -3.04 -4.75 8.28
CA ARG A 48 -3.80 -3.62 8.80
C ARG A 48 -3.23 -3.08 10.11
N ASP A 49 -2.51 -3.90 10.88
CA ASP A 49 -1.88 -3.45 12.13
C ASP A 49 -0.76 -2.43 11.89
N ASN A 50 -0.19 -2.40 10.67
CA ASN A 50 0.82 -1.42 10.27
C ASN A 50 0.21 -0.18 9.59
N GLN A 51 -1.11 -0.12 9.46
CA GLN A 51 -1.82 1.01 8.88
C GLN A 51 -2.34 1.93 9.98
N LEU A 52 -2.41 3.23 9.68
CA LEU A 52 -3.09 4.17 10.56
C LEU A 52 -4.57 3.76 10.67
N THR A 53 -5.08 3.76 11.89
CA THR A 53 -6.53 3.75 12.11
C THR A 53 -7.16 5.04 11.57
N PRO A 54 -8.47 5.03 11.24
CA PRO A 54 -9.17 6.25 10.81
C PRO A 54 -9.04 7.40 11.81
N GLU A 55 -9.04 7.10 13.11
CA GLU A 55 -8.88 8.07 14.18
C GLU A 55 -7.46 8.67 14.20
N GLU A 56 -6.42 7.84 14.09
CA GLU A 56 -5.03 8.30 14.03
C GLU A 56 -4.77 9.15 12.78
N ALA A 57 -5.30 8.73 11.63
CA ALA A 57 -5.19 9.47 10.38
C ALA A 57 -5.90 10.84 10.47
N SER A 58 -7.07 10.89 11.12
CA SER A 58 -7.81 12.14 11.34
C SER A 58 -7.01 13.12 12.21
N VAL A 59 -6.42 12.65 13.31
CA VAL A 59 -5.58 13.48 14.19
C VAL A 59 -4.39 14.07 13.44
N LEU A 60 -3.73 13.28 12.59
CA LEU A 60 -2.60 13.75 11.77
C LEU A 60 -3.07 14.74 10.69
N SER A 61 -4.21 14.49 10.06
CA SER A 61 -4.80 15.40 9.08
C SER A 61 -5.13 16.77 9.69
N ASP A 62 -5.71 16.79 10.89
CA ASP A 62 -6.01 18.03 11.61
C ASP A 62 -4.74 18.77 12.02
N PHE A 63 -3.72 18.05 12.49
CA PHE A 63 -2.42 18.63 12.82
C PHE A 63 -1.78 19.30 11.60
N ILE A 64 -1.71 18.59 10.47
CA ILE A 64 -1.18 19.13 9.20
C ILE A 64 -2.00 20.34 8.74
N GLY A 65 -3.32 20.30 8.87
CA GLY A 65 -4.18 21.44 8.53
C GLY A 65 -3.95 22.66 9.42
N SER A 66 -3.55 22.46 10.67
CA SER A 66 -3.26 23.53 11.63
C SER A 66 -1.88 24.17 11.49
N ASP A 67 -0.89 23.42 11.00
CA ASP A 67 0.51 23.85 10.86
C ASP A 67 1.10 23.35 9.53
N GLY A 68 0.45 23.77 8.43
CA GLY A 68 0.80 23.33 7.08
C GLY A 68 2.19 23.77 6.63
N ASP A 69 2.66 24.95 7.06
CA ASP A 69 3.97 25.48 6.68
C ASP A 69 5.10 24.61 7.24
N SER A 70 5.02 24.23 8.53
CA SER A 70 5.99 23.32 9.16
C SER A 70 5.96 21.95 8.50
N PHE A 71 4.77 21.43 8.18
CA PHE A 71 4.64 20.15 7.46
C PHE A 71 5.35 20.17 6.10
N LEU A 72 5.17 21.24 5.31
CA LEU A 72 5.84 21.38 4.01
C LEU A 72 7.36 21.50 4.15
N GLU A 73 7.84 22.26 5.14
CA GLU A 73 9.28 22.37 5.43
C GLU A 73 9.89 21.00 5.77
N TYR A 74 9.22 20.21 6.63
CA TYR A 74 9.67 18.85 6.92
C TYR A 74 9.64 17.95 5.68
N CYS A 75 8.61 18.04 4.84
CA CYS A 75 8.55 17.27 3.60
C CYS A 75 9.74 17.57 2.68
N GLU A 76 10.09 18.85 2.52
CA GLU A 76 11.27 19.26 1.74
C GLU A 76 12.58 18.74 2.34
N ASN A 77 12.75 18.88 3.66
CA ASN A 77 13.96 18.44 4.37
C ASN A 77 14.22 16.92 4.26
N TYR A 78 13.16 16.11 4.06
CA TYR A 78 13.25 14.67 3.95
C TYR A 78 13.02 14.12 2.52
N ASP A 79 12.91 15.00 1.51
CA ASP A 79 12.60 14.64 0.12
C ASP A 79 11.32 13.78 -0.01
N ILE A 80 10.28 14.18 0.73
CA ILE A 80 8.98 13.52 0.77
C ILE A 80 7.98 14.34 -0.04
N ASN A 81 7.22 13.67 -0.93
CA ASN A 81 6.11 14.32 -1.63
C ASN A 81 4.93 14.52 -0.66
N PRO A 82 4.54 15.77 -0.35
CA PRO A 82 3.45 16.06 0.59
C PRO A 82 2.09 15.52 0.11
N ASP A 83 1.81 15.58 -1.20
CA ASP A 83 0.55 15.09 -1.76
C ASP A 83 0.40 13.58 -1.50
N HIS A 84 1.48 12.82 -1.61
CA HIS A 84 1.48 11.39 -1.34
C HIS A 84 1.17 11.06 0.13
N VAL A 85 1.64 11.89 1.06
CA VAL A 85 1.31 11.74 2.49
C VAL A 85 -0.16 12.07 2.73
N ILE A 86 -0.66 13.16 2.15
CA ILE A 86 -2.07 13.58 2.28
C ILE A 86 -3.00 12.52 1.66
N GLU A 87 -2.66 11.96 0.50
CA GLU A 87 -3.43 10.88 -0.12
C GLU A 87 -3.46 9.63 0.75
N LYS A 88 -2.33 9.25 1.36
CA LYS A 88 -2.29 8.13 2.31
C LYS A 88 -3.18 8.37 3.52
N LEU A 89 -3.15 9.56 4.11
CA LEU A 89 -4.04 9.92 5.22
C LEU A 89 -5.51 9.84 4.81
N ARG A 90 -5.87 10.39 3.64
CA ARG A 90 -7.24 10.30 3.10
C ARG A 90 -7.69 8.88 2.79
N SER A 91 -6.77 7.99 2.43
CA SER A 91 -7.12 6.58 2.19
C SER A 91 -7.37 5.79 3.47
N ALA A 92 -6.97 6.32 4.62
CA ALA A 92 -7.14 5.70 5.92
C ALA A 92 -8.38 6.20 6.69
N ILE A 93 -8.98 7.33 6.29
CA ILE A 93 -10.20 7.93 6.87
C ILE A 93 -11.42 7.60 6.00
#